data_AF-A0A5K1A3V7-F1
#
_entry.id   AF-A0A5K1A3V7-F1
#
_cell.length_a   1.000
_cell.length_b   1.000
_cell.length_c   1.000
_cell.angle_alpha   90.00
_cell.angle_beta   90.00
_cell.angle_gamma   90.00
#
_symmetry.space_group_name_H-M   'P 1'
#
loop_
_entity.id
_entity.type
_entity.pdbx_description
1 polymer ?
#
loop_
_entity_poly.entity_id
_entity_poly.type
_entity_poly.pdbx_seq_one_letter_code
_entity_poly.pdbx_strand_id
1 'polypeptide(L)'
;GQDLVIANIGDSRAILGTRDQHNNLIAVQLTVDLKPNLPSGSLSLSLFLLSLSTLTPTNPTNTHLPLQMKKVLMSLPFAEEAERIRRCKGRVFALRDEPEVARVWLPHNDSPGLAMARAFGDFCLKEFGLISVPEVSYRLLSQRDEFVVLATDG
;
A
#
# COMPACT_ATOMS: atom_id res chain seq x y z
N GLY A 1 20.39 -8.47 8.25
CA GLY A 1 19.43 -7.79 9.16
C GLY A 1 18.15 -8.60 9.21
N GLN A 2 17.33 -8.38 10.23
CA GLN A 2 15.97 -8.96 10.32
C GLN A 2 14.92 -7.98 9.75
N ASP A 3 15.37 -6.94 9.05
CA ASP A 3 14.53 -5.85 8.61
C ASP A 3 14.02 -6.14 7.19
N LEU A 4 12.70 -6.19 7.03
CA LEU A 4 12.04 -6.28 5.74
C LEU A 4 11.39 -4.93 5.43
N VAL A 5 11.87 -4.27 4.38
CA VAL A 5 11.27 -3.06 3.82
C VAL A 5 10.57 -3.43 2.53
N ILE A 6 9.30 -3.07 2.41
CA ILE A 6 8.50 -3.29 1.21
C ILE A 6 8.11 -1.92 0.65
N ALA A 7 8.31 -1.72 -0.66
CA ALA A 7 7.88 -0.53 -1.37
C ALA A 7 7.02 -0.96 -2.56
N ASN A 8 5.73 -0.64 -2.52
CA ASN A 8 4.77 -1.02 -3.55
C ASN A 8 4.42 0.15 -4.47
N ILE A 9 4.37 -0.13 -5.77
CA ILE A 9 3.78 0.76 -6.76
C ILE A 9 2.97 -0.08 -7.76
N GLY A 10 1.73 0.32 -8.00
CA GLY A 10 0.82 -0.41 -8.86
C GLY A 10 0.05 -1.53 -8.15
N ASP A 11 -0.16 -2.64 -8.85
CA ASP A 11 -1.03 -3.77 -8.46
C ASP A 11 -0.30 -5.11 -8.38
N SER A 12 1.03 -5.11 -8.51
CA SER A 12 1.85 -6.27 -8.12
C SER A 12 1.73 -6.56 -6.63
N ARG A 13 1.90 -7.84 -6.24
CA ARG A 13 1.65 -8.30 -4.88
C ARG A 13 2.86 -8.94 -4.23
N ALA A 14 3.01 -8.67 -2.94
CA ALA A 14 3.93 -9.37 -2.05
C ALA A 14 3.16 -10.08 -0.93
N ILE A 15 3.45 -11.36 -0.73
CA ILE A 15 2.88 -12.20 0.34
C ILE A 15 4.02 -12.83 1.14
N LEU A 16 3.90 -12.81 2.46
CA LEU A 16 4.80 -13.51 3.37
C LEU A 16 4.22 -14.87 3.76
N GLY A 17 4.98 -15.94 3.54
CA GLY A 17 4.75 -17.24 4.15
C GLY A 17 5.39 -17.29 5.53
N THR A 18 4.58 -17.52 6.57
CA THR A 18 5.03 -17.58 7.96
C THR A 18 4.35 -18.71 8.72
N ARG A 19 4.98 -19.25 9.76
CA ARG A 19 4.40 -20.28 10.62
C ARG A 19 3.59 -19.68 11.75
N ASP A 20 2.38 -20.20 11.98
CA ASP A 20 1.61 -19.89 13.19
C ASP A 20 2.15 -20.63 14.42
N GLN A 21 1.45 -20.53 15.56
CA GLN A 21 1.81 -21.22 16.80
C GLN A 21 1.63 -22.74 16.78
N HIS A 22 0.89 -23.26 15.80
CA HIS A 22 0.64 -24.69 15.58
C HIS A 22 1.52 -25.25 14.45
N ASN A 23 2.52 -24.47 13.99
CA ASN A 23 3.42 -24.82 12.89
C ASN A 23 2.73 -24.95 11.52
N ASN A 24 1.53 -24.38 11.36
CA ASN A 24 0.85 -24.30 10.07
C ASN A 24 1.43 -23.14 9.27
N LEU A 25 1.61 -23.34 7.97
CA LEU A 25 2.01 -22.28 7.05
C LEU A 25 0.80 -21.38 6.78
N ILE A 26 0.92 -20.09 7.11
CA ILE A 26 -0.09 -19.06 6.84
C ILE A 26 0.48 -17.99 5.91
N ALA A 27 -0.40 -17.38 5.12
CA ALA A 27 -0.07 -16.30 4.20
C ALA A 27 -0.45 -14.94 4.84
N VAL A 28 0.50 -14.01 4.87
CA VAL A 28 0.30 -12.64 5.33
C VAL A 28 0.52 -11.69 4.16
N GLN A 29 -0.52 -10.92 3.80
CA GLN A 29 -0.43 -9.94 2.73
C GLN A 29 0.47 -8.77 3.15
N LEU A 30 1.48 -8.44 2.34
CA LEU A 30 2.42 -7.36 2.59
C LEU A 30 2.11 -6.08 1.80
N THR A 31 1.41 -6.19 0.68
CA THR A 31 1.03 -5.05 -0.18
C THR A 31 -0.45 -5.05 -0.54
N VAL A 32 -1.00 -3.88 -0.84
CA VAL A 32 -2.36 -3.69 -1.33
C VAL A 32 -2.27 -3.01 -2.69
N ASP A 33 -3.09 -3.45 -3.64
CA ASP A 33 -3.18 -2.83 -4.97
C ASP A 33 -3.49 -1.33 -4.84
N LEU A 34 -2.86 -0.49 -5.65
CA LEU A 34 -3.07 0.96 -5.62
C LEU A 34 -4.05 1.41 -6.71
N LYS A 35 -5.31 0.96 -6.58
CA LYS A 35 -6.38 1.30 -7.53
C LYS A 35 -6.95 2.71 -7.27
N PRO A 36 -7.41 3.43 -8.32
CA PRO A 36 -7.92 4.80 -8.19
C PRO A 36 -9.12 4.97 -7.25
N ASN A 37 -9.98 3.96 -7.13
CA ASN A 37 -11.23 4.01 -6.37
C ASN A 37 -11.16 3.43 -4.96
N LEU A 38 -9.99 3.01 -4.47
CA LEU A 38 -9.90 2.40 -3.16
C LEU A 38 -10.26 3.40 -2.05
N PRO A 39 -11.16 3.02 -1.12
CA PRO A 39 -11.45 3.84 0.03
C PRO A 39 -10.22 3.86 0.96
N SER A 40 -10.03 5.01 1.60
CA SER A 40 -8.89 5.44 2.41
C SER A 40 -8.40 4.53 3.53
N GLY A 41 -9.12 3.44 3.83
CA GLY A 41 -9.00 2.76 5.12
C GLY A 41 -9.04 1.24 5.09
N SER A 42 -8.99 0.59 3.92
CA SER A 42 -9.42 -0.81 3.90
C SER A 42 -8.48 -1.81 4.59
N LEU A 43 -7.15 -1.62 4.60
CA LEU A 43 -6.25 -2.68 5.11
C LEU A 43 -4.95 -2.21 5.79
N SER A 44 -4.53 -0.95 5.64
CA SER A 44 -3.31 -0.43 6.30
C SER A 44 -3.44 -0.46 7.84
N LEU A 45 -4.65 -0.28 8.36
CA LEU A 45 -4.91 -0.30 9.81
C LEU A 45 -4.74 -1.69 10.44
N SER A 46 -5.02 -2.79 9.72
CA SER A 46 -4.92 -4.13 10.30
C SER A 46 -3.45 -4.53 10.49
N LEU A 47 -2.59 -4.30 9.50
CA LEU A 47 -1.14 -4.50 9.63
C LEU A 47 -0.54 -3.58 10.70
N PHE A 48 -1.01 -2.33 10.79
CA PHE A 48 -0.58 -1.40 11.83
C PHE A 48 -0.94 -1.90 13.24
N LEU A 49 -2.19 -2.31 13.48
CA LEU A 49 -2.65 -2.81 14.79
C LEU A 49 -1.97 -4.13 15.19
N LEU A 50 -1.68 -5.03 14.23
CA LEU A 50 -0.89 -6.25 14.47
C LEU A 50 0.57 -5.96 14.85
N SER A 51 1.14 -4.83 14.40
CA SER A 51 2.48 -4.40 14.82
C SER A 51 2.50 -3.77 16.21
N LEU A 52 1.41 -3.13 16.65
CA LEU A 52 1.31 -2.55 17.99
C LEU A 52 1.05 -3.61 19.08
N SER A 53 0.37 -4.72 18.76
CA SER A 53 0.10 -5.77 19.75
C SER A 53 1.34 -6.57 20.19
N THR A 54 2.45 -6.49 19.45
CA THR A 54 3.74 -7.08 19.83
C THR A 54 4.61 -6.15 20.69
N LEU A 55 4.22 -4.88 20.84
CA LEU A 55 4.88 -3.91 21.71
C LEU A 55 4.22 -3.92 23.10
N THR A 56 4.60 -4.87 23.94
CA THR A 56 4.31 -4.76 25.37
C THR A 56 5.21 -3.69 26.01
N PRO A 57 4.67 -2.79 26.86
CA PRO A 57 5.49 -1.80 27.55
C PRO A 57 6.24 -2.47 28.69
N THR A 58 7.52 -2.79 28.49
CA THR A 58 8.43 -3.05 29.60
C THR A 58 9.19 -1.75 29.90
N ASN A 59 8.93 -1.20 31.09
CA ASN A 59 9.62 -0.09 31.75
C ASN A 59 8.93 1.31 31.66
N PRO A 60 8.31 1.79 32.76
CA PRO A 60 7.56 3.05 32.79
C PRO A 60 8.43 4.31 33.00
N THR A 61 9.75 4.29 32.74
CA THR A 61 10.65 5.41 33.10
C THR A 61 11.25 6.20 31.93
N ASN A 62 10.92 5.90 30.67
CA ASN A 62 11.34 6.73 29.53
C ASN A 62 10.18 7.55 28.98
N THR A 63 10.12 8.84 29.34
CA THR A 63 9.19 9.84 28.77
C THR A 63 9.59 10.32 27.37
N HIS A 64 10.49 9.61 26.69
CA HIS A 64 10.84 9.89 25.30
C HIS A 64 10.08 8.92 24.39
N LEU A 65 9.08 9.42 23.65
CA LEU A 65 8.56 8.66 22.51
C LEU A 65 9.76 8.27 21.62
N PRO A 66 9.95 6.97 21.29
CA PRO A 66 11.05 6.57 20.43
C PRO A 66 10.89 7.23 19.07
N LEU A 67 11.98 7.84 18.55
CA LEU A 67 12.05 8.49 17.24
C LEU A 67 11.60 7.58 16.07
N GLN A 68 11.56 6.26 16.28
CA GLN A 68 10.98 5.27 15.36
C GLN A 68 9.47 5.49 15.12
N MET A 69 8.71 6.01 16.09
CA MET A 69 7.28 6.32 15.92
C MET A 69 7.03 7.57 15.08
N LYS A 70 7.98 8.51 14.98
CA LYS A 70 7.82 9.71 14.14
C LYS A 70 7.88 9.41 12.64
N LYS A 71 8.47 8.28 12.25
CA LYS A 71 8.57 7.87 10.83
C LYS A 71 7.36 7.04 10.37
N VAL A 72 6.68 6.37 11.30
CA VAL A 72 5.46 5.58 11.02
C VAL A 72 4.21 6.45 10.97
N LEU A 73 4.19 7.61 11.64
CA LEU A 73 3.04 8.51 11.65
C LEU A 73 2.86 9.32 10.35
N MET A 74 3.81 9.28 9.41
CA MET A 74 3.64 9.93 8.08
C MET A 74 2.74 9.15 7.12
N SER A 75 2.13 8.04 7.55
CA SER A 75 1.18 7.24 6.77
C SER A 75 -0.19 7.13 7.44
N LEU A 76 -0.75 8.25 7.90
CA LEU A 76 -2.16 8.31 8.30
C LEU A 76 -3.08 8.49 7.06
N PRO A 77 -4.32 7.96 7.12
CA PRO A 77 -5.01 7.31 6.01
C PRO A 77 -5.74 8.31 5.12
N PHE A 78 -5.52 8.24 3.81
CA PHE A 78 -6.00 9.25 2.88
C PHE A 78 -6.89 8.62 1.82
N ALA A 79 -8.06 9.22 1.64
CA ALA A 79 -8.90 9.09 0.45
C ALA A 79 -8.17 9.63 -0.81
N GLU A 80 -6.88 9.33 -0.99
CA GLU A 80 -5.96 10.23 -1.70
C GLU A 80 -6.02 10.08 -3.18
N GLU A 81 -6.04 8.84 -3.65
CA GLU A 81 -5.72 8.59 -5.04
C GLU A 81 -6.72 9.31 -5.95
N ALA A 82 -8.03 9.05 -5.79
CA ALA A 82 -9.06 9.73 -6.58
C ALA A 82 -9.12 11.24 -6.34
N GLU A 83 -9.00 11.70 -5.09
CA GLU A 83 -9.05 13.14 -4.79
C GLU A 83 -7.86 13.89 -5.40
N ARG A 84 -6.65 13.35 -5.26
CA ARG A 84 -5.42 13.87 -5.86
C ARG A 84 -5.56 13.92 -7.37
N ILE A 85 -6.01 12.84 -8.00
CA ILE A 85 -6.26 12.79 -9.45
C ILE A 85 -7.22 13.91 -9.86
N ARG A 86 -8.36 14.06 -9.17
CA ARG A 86 -9.33 15.11 -9.48
C ARG A 86 -8.78 16.53 -9.25
N ARG A 87 -8.01 16.76 -8.18
CA ARG A 87 -7.35 18.06 -7.92
C ARG A 87 -6.34 18.41 -9.01
N CYS A 88 -5.67 17.40 -9.56
CA CYS A 88 -4.77 17.53 -10.71
C CYS A 88 -5.51 17.56 -12.06
N LYS A 89 -6.85 17.71 -12.08
CA LYS A 89 -7.70 17.73 -13.29
C LYS A 89 -7.77 16.40 -14.05
N GLY A 90 -7.18 15.33 -13.53
CA GLY A 90 -7.40 13.98 -14.03
C GLY A 90 -8.82 13.49 -13.76
N ARG A 91 -9.26 12.49 -14.52
CA ARG A 91 -10.59 11.89 -14.34
C ARG A 91 -10.47 10.47 -13.81
N VAL A 92 -11.43 10.06 -12.98
CA VAL A 92 -11.53 8.71 -12.42
C VAL A 92 -12.91 8.16 -12.68
N PHE A 93 -12.99 7.13 -13.52
CA PHE A 93 -14.22 6.38 -13.78
C PHE A 93 -13.90 5.00 -14.38
N ALA A 94 -14.86 4.10 -14.30
CA ALA A 94 -14.80 2.77 -14.89
C ALA A 94 -15.43 2.74 -16.29
N LEU A 95 -15.01 1.81 -17.13
CA LEU A 95 -15.68 1.57 -18.42
C LEU A 95 -17.06 0.96 -18.18
N ARG A 96 -17.99 1.14 -19.13
CA ARG A 96 -19.35 0.59 -19.01
C ARG A 96 -19.35 -0.94 -18.93
N ASP A 97 -18.47 -1.58 -19.70
CA ASP A 97 -18.35 -3.04 -19.76
C ASP A 97 -17.48 -3.60 -18.61
N GLU A 98 -16.77 -2.74 -17.88
CA GLU A 98 -15.90 -3.11 -16.75
C GLU A 98 -16.16 -2.20 -15.53
N PRO A 99 -17.38 -2.21 -14.94
CA PRO A 99 -17.79 -1.24 -13.91
C PRO A 99 -16.97 -1.34 -12.61
N GLU A 100 -16.30 -2.47 -12.38
CA GLU A 100 -15.47 -2.72 -11.20
C GLU A 100 -14.04 -2.17 -11.33
N VAL A 101 -13.60 -1.82 -12.54
CA VAL A 101 -12.23 -1.38 -12.84
C VAL A 101 -12.19 0.13 -13.03
N ALA A 102 -11.96 0.86 -11.94
CA ALA A 102 -11.74 2.29 -12.02
C ALA A 102 -10.38 2.62 -12.67
N ARG A 103 -10.39 3.59 -13.58
CA ARG A 103 -9.21 4.00 -14.35
C ARG A 103 -8.93 5.49 -14.22
N VAL A 104 -7.67 5.86 -14.42
CA VAL A 104 -7.19 7.23 -14.52
C VAL A 104 -7.16 7.65 -15.99
N TRP A 105 -7.74 8.81 -16.27
CA TRP A 105 -7.88 9.34 -17.63
C TRP A 105 -7.37 10.77 -17.73
N LEU A 106 -6.91 11.15 -18.93
CA LEU A 106 -6.61 12.53 -19.26
C LEU A 106 -7.85 13.43 -19.11
N PRO A 107 -7.69 14.75 -18.89
CA PRO A 107 -8.83 15.66 -18.70
C PRO A 107 -9.78 15.74 -19.90
N HIS A 108 -9.25 15.63 -21.11
CA HIS A 108 -9.98 15.86 -22.37
C HIS A 108 -10.07 14.64 -23.28
N ASN A 109 -9.48 13.51 -22.88
CA ASN A 109 -9.47 12.30 -23.69
C ASN A 109 -9.56 11.03 -22.84
N ASP A 110 -10.32 10.05 -23.29
CA ASP A 110 -10.49 8.75 -22.62
C ASP A 110 -9.32 7.80 -22.97
N SER A 111 -8.09 8.26 -22.71
CA SER A 111 -6.85 7.51 -22.95
C SER A 111 -5.74 8.01 -22.01
N PRO A 112 -4.80 7.16 -21.56
CA PRO A 112 -4.67 5.72 -21.85
C PRO A 112 -5.61 4.82 -21.03
N GLY A 113 -6.24 5.32 -19.97
CA GLY A 113 -7.15 4.52 -19.15
C GLY A 113 -6.46 3.55 -18.20
N LEU A 114 -5.53 4.08 -17.39
CA LEU A 114 -4.70 3.26 -16.50
C LEU A 114 -5.50 2.78 -15.28
N ALA A 115 -5.52 1.48 -14.99
CA ALA A 115 -6.26 0.88 -13.88
C ALA A 115 -5.63 1.10 -12.48
N MET A 116 -4.52 1.85 -12.42
CA MET A 116 -3.73 2.12 -11.22
C MET A 116 -3.56 3.62 -11.01
N ALA A 117 -3.43 4.05 -9.76
CA ALA A 117 -3.22 5.45 -9.38
C ALA A 117 -1.75 5.81 -9.14
N ARG A 118 -0.87 4.80 -9.08
CA ARG A 118 0.59 4.95 -8.97
C ARG A 118 1.27 3.96 -9.92
N ALA A 119 2.26 4.44 -10.65
CA ALA A 119 3.04 3.64 -11.59
C ALA A 119 4.37 4.34 -11.91
N PHE A 120 5.36 3.60 -12.38
CA PHE A 120 6.46 4.20 -13.14
C PHE A 120 6.03 4.38 -14.61
N GLY A 121 6.62 5.33 -15.33
CA GLY A 121 6.19 5.61 -16.70
C GLY A 121 4.87 6.37 -16.77
N ASP A 122 4.07 6.12 -17.82
CA ASP A 122 2.78 6.80 -18.09
C ASP A 122 2.86 8.31 -17.93
N PHE A 123 3.89 8.90 -18.53
CA PHE A 123 4.28 10.30 -18.30
C PHE A 123 3.15 11.30 -18.59
N CYS A 124 2.28 10.98 -19.55
CA CYS A 124 1.13 11.81 -19.89
C CYS A 124 0.11 11.94 -18.74
N LEU A 125 0.08 11.01 -17.79
CA LEU A 125 -0.83 11.04 -16.63
C LEU A 125 -0.20 11.68 -15.38
N LYS A 126 1.11 11.97 -15.38
CA LYS A 126 1.83 12.50 -14.21
C LYS A 126 1.32 13.87 -13.77
N GLU A 127 1.03 14.74 -14.72
CA GLU A 127 0.43 16.05 -14.46
C GLU A 127 -1.03 15.96 -13.98
N PHE A 128 -1.64 14.78 -14.11
CA PHE A 128 -3.05 14.53 -13.80
C PHE A 128 -3.24 13.57 -12.61
N GLY A 129 -2.24 13.51 -11.73
CA GLY A 129 -2.35 12.89 -10.40
C GLY A 129 -1.86 11.45 -10.29
N LEU A 130 -1.34 10.86 -11.38
CA LEU A 130 -0.54 9.65 -11.31
C LEU A 130 0.82 9.99 -10.68
N ILE A 131 1.25 9.22 -9.67
CA ILE A 131 2.52 9.48 -8.98
C ILE A 131 3.45 8.26 -9.01
N SER A 132 4.76 8.51 -8.85
CA SER A 132 5.78 7.46 -8.72
C SER A 132 6.26 7.26 -7.27
N VAL A 133 5.48 7.73 -6.30
CA VAL A 133 5.80 7.58 -4.88
C VAL A 133 5.22 6.26 -4.37
N PRO A 134 6.06 5.30 -3.94
CA PRO A 134 5.57 4.01 -3.48
C PRO A 134 4.87 4.13 -2.12
N GLU A 135 3.98 3.19 -1.82
CA GLU A 135 3.59 2.92 -0.44
C GLU A 135 4.70 2.09 0.21
N VAL A 136 5.28 2.58 1.30
CA VAL A 136 6.40 1.93 1.99
C VAL A 136 5.92 1.39 3.32
N SER A 137 6.13 0.09 3.53
CA SER A 137 5.89 -0.58 4.81
C SER A 137 7.16 -1.23 5.32
N TYR A 138 7.20 -1.44 6.63
CA TYR A 138 8.32 -2.01 7.35
C TYR A 138 7.83 -3.15 8.23
N ARG A 139 8.60 -4.24 8.27
CA ARG A 139 8.36 -5.38 9.14
C ARG A 139 9.67 -5.89 9.72
N LEU A 140 9.67 -6.22 11.00
CA LEU A 140 10.72 -7.02 11.60
C LEU A 140 10.40 -8.50 11.38
N LEU A 141 11.33 -9.23 10.76
CA LEU A 141 11.22 -10.65 10.52
C LEU A 141 11.44 -11.44 11.82
N SER A 142 10.70 -12.53 11.95
CA SER A 142 10.87 -13.52 13.00
C SER A 142 11.46 -14.82 12.44
N GLN A 143 11.88 -15.73 13.31
CA GLN A 143 12.33 -17.07 12.89
C GLN A 143 11.21 -17.92 12.28
N ARG A 144 9.95 -17.50 12.39
CA ARG A 144 8.78 -18.18 11.80
C ARG A 144 8.50 -17.75 10.36
N ASP A 145 9.09 -16.64 9.93
CA ASP A 145 8.93 -16.11 8.58
C ASP A 145 9.83 -16.92 7.64
N GLU A 146 9.25 -17.63 6.67
CA GLU A 146 9.98 -18.62 5.85
C GLU A 146 10.38 -18.06 4.48
N PHE A 147 9.44 -17.41 3.78
CA PHE A 147 9.69 -16.91 2.42
C PHE A 147 8.73 -15.77 2.05
N VAL A 148 9.13 -14.98 1.06
CA VAL A 148 8.29 -13.96 0.43
C VAL A 148 8.02 -14.36 -1.01
N VAL A 149 6.75 -14.26 -1.42
CA VAL A 149 6.33 -14.39 -2.82
C VAL A 149 6.10 -12.99 -3.37
N LEU A 150 6.75 -12.69 -4.49
CA LEU A 150 6.51 -11.48 -5.29
C LEU A 150 5.95 -11.93 -6.64
N ALA A 151 4.83 -11.35 -7.05
CA ALA A 151 4.20 -11.69 -8.33
C ALA A 151 3.52 -10.47 -8.96
N THR A 152 3.51 -10.46 -10.29
CA THR A 152 2.66 -9.59 -11.12
C THR A 152 1.23 -10.15 -11.16
N ASP A 153 0.30 -9.38 -11.70
CA ASP A 153 -1.12 -9.73 -11.87
C ASP A 153 -1.39 -10.69 -13.04
N GLY A 154 -0.40 -10.95 -13.90
CA GLY A 154 -0.48 -11.84 -15.08
C GLY A 154 0.49 -13.02 -15.07
#